data_AF-A0A1M3FZD0-F1
#
_entry.id   AF-A0A1M3FZD0-F1
#
_cell.length_a   1.000
_cell.length_b   1.000
_cell.length_c   1.000
_cell.angle_alpha   90.00
_cell.angle_beta   90.00
_cell.angle_gamma   90.00
#
_symmetry.space_group_name_H-M   'P 1'
#
loop_
_entity.id
_entity.type
_entity.pdbx_description
1 polymer ?
#
loop_
_entity_poly.entity_id
_entity_poly.type
_entity_poly.pdbx_seq_one_letter_code
_entity_poly.pdbx_strand_id
1 'polypeptide(L)'
;MTNPATIADFTCSIRDNRVLLNWMIRQNETADRLIIQRSHNGKKFQMVGLVFGTEKTEADHYQFFESIQSRKSFYRIIIVRKDGSVAYSPVVKLNNSGN
;
A
#
# COMPACT_ATOMS: atom_id res chain seq x y z
N MET A 1 26.22 -0.11 -3.44
CA MET A 1 24.95 -0.66 -3.96
C MET A 1 23.85 -0.17 -3.03
N THR A 2 22.85 0.54 -3.54
CA THR A 2 21.72 1.03 -2.72
C THR A 2 20.67 -0.08 -2.65
N ASN A 3 20.13 -0.35 -1.46
CA ASN A 3 19.10 -1.37 -1.31
C ASN A 3 17.80 -0.91 -2.00
N PRO A 4 17.06 -1.83 -2.65
CA PRO A 4 15.82 -1.47 -3.33
C PRO A 4 14.70 -1.19 -2.34
N ALA A 5 13.81 -0.25 -2.68
CA ALA A 5 12.64 0.07 -1.89
C ALA A 5 11.77 -1.16 -1.60
N THR A 6 11.30 -1.29 -0.36
CA THR A 6 10.44 -2.40 0.10
C THR A 6 9.29 -1.91 0.98
N ILE A 7 8.15 -2.62 0.91
CA ILE A 7 7.01 -2.41 1.82
C ILE A 7 7.16 -3.34 3.03
N ALA A 8 6.90 -2.80 4.21
CA ALA A 8 6.74 -3.54 5.45
C ALA A 8 5.42 -3.16 6.14
N ASP A 9 4.97 -4.03 7.06
CA ASP A 9 3.83 -3.78 7.96
C ASP A 9 2.55 -3.31 7.28
N PHE A 10 2.28 -3.85 6.09
CA PHE A 10 1.07 -3.49 5.35
C PHE A 10 -0.16 -4.07 6.04
N THR A 11 -1.08 -3.19 6.43
CA THR A 11 -2.32 -3.53 7.15
C THR A 11 -3.51 -2.80 6.55
N CYS A 12 -4.71 -3.37 6.77
CA CYS A 12 -5.98 -2.84 6.30
C CYS A 12 -7.06 -3.01 7.37
N SER A 13 -7.63 -1.90 7.84
CA SER A 13 -8.65 -1.87 8.88
C SER A 13 -9.74 -0.85 8.58
N ILE A 14 -10.82 -0.84 9.37
CA ILE A 14 -11.82 0.22 9.34
C ILE A 14 -11.53 1.20 10.48
N ARG A 15 -11.49 2.49 10.15
CA ARG A 15 -11.36 3.59 11.12
C ARG A 15 -12.24 4.75 10.67
N ASP A 16 -13.04 5.31 11.58
CA ASP A 16 -13.91 6.46 11.32
C ASP A 16 -14.81 6.26 10.07
N ASN A 17 -15.38 5.04 9.94
CA ASN A 17 -16.21 4.62 8.81
C ASN A 17 -15.52 4.67 7.43
N ARG A 18 -14.19 4.60 7.40
CA ARG A 18 -13.36 4.53 6.20
C ARG A 18 -12.42 3.33 6.28
N VAL A 19 -12.01 2.81 5.13
CA VAL A 19 -10.89 1.87 5.06
C VAL A 19 -9.61 2.66 5.28
N LEU A 20 -8.80 2.22 6.23
CA LEU A 20 -7.46 2.70 6.49
C LEU A 20 -6.45 1.63 6.07
N LEU A 21 -5.57 2.01 5.16
CA LEU A 21 -4.38 1.27 4.79
C LEU A 21 -3.18 1.91 5.48
N ASN A 22 -2.36 1.13 6.18
CA ASN A 22 -1.09 1.59 6.74
C ASN A 22 0.05 0.72 6.22
N TRP A 23 1.20 1.32 5.94
CA TRP A 23 2.42 0.59 5.65
C TRP A 23 3.65 1.42 6.02
N MET A 24 4.79 0.75 6.08
CA MET A 24 6.11 1.38 6.12
C MET A 24 6.82 1.14 4.80
N ILE A 25 7.55 2.13 4.31
CA ILE A 25 8.49 1.95 3.22
C ILE A 25 9.92 2.10 3.73
N ARG A 26 10.80 1.20 3.29
CA ARG A 26 12.25 1.32 3.50
C ARG A 26 12.92 1.69 2.18
N GLN A 27 14.00 2.46 2.23
CA GLN A 27 14.74 2.95 1.05
C GLN A 27 13.84 3.73 0.08
N ASN A 28 13.08 4.69 0.62
CA ASN A 28 12.09 5.46 -0.15
C ASN A 28 12.73 6.27 -1.29
N GLU A 29 13.99 6.69 -1.12
CA GLU A 29 14.79 7.39 -2.12
C GLU A 29 14.95 6.61 -3.43
N THR A 30 14.76 5.28 -3.39
CA THR A 30 14.81 4.42 -4.58
C THR A 30 13.42 4.13 -5.18
N ALA A 31 12.35 4.48 -4.47
CA ALA A 31 10.99 4.38 -4.97
C ALA A 31 10.68 5.58 -5.87
N ASP A 32 10.02 5.31 -7.00
CA ASP A 32 9.45 6.36 -7.84
C ASP A 32 7.99 6.60 -7.44
N ARG A 33 7.20 5.52 -7.38
CA ARG A 33 5.78 5.59 -7.03
C ARG A 33 5.26 4.30 -6.43
N LEU A 34 4.26 4.43 -5.59
CA LEU A 34 3.49 3.37 -4.98
C LEU A 34 2.07 3.42 -5.54
N ILE A 35 1.62 2.31 -6.12
CA ILE A 35 0.28 2.16 -6.69
C ILE A 35 -0.54 1.32 -5.72
N ILE A 36 -1.55 1.92 -5.11
CA ILE A 36 -2.48 1.24 -4.22
C ILE A 36 -3.56 0.61 -5.09
N GLN A 37 -3.78 -0.69 -4.92
CA GLN A 37 -4.81 -1.42 -5.64
C GLN A 37 -5.79 -2.12 -4.71
N ARG A 38 -7.05 -2.15 -5.12
CA ARG A 38 -8.15 -2.85 -4.46
C ARG A 38 -8.72 -3.96 -5.33
N SER A 39 -9.15 -5.04 -4.72
CA SER A 39 -9.95 -6.10 -5.33
C SER A 39 -11.17 -6.44 -4.48
N HIS A 40 -12.30 -6.74 -5.12
CA HIS A 40 -13.50 -7.26 -4.45
C HIS A 40 -13.53 -8.80 -4.38
N ASN A 41 -12.67 -9.47 -5.15
CA ASN A 41 -12.64 -10.92 -5.29
C ASN A 41 -11.26 -11.56 -5.03
N GLY A 42 -10.24 -10.75 -4.72
CA GLY A 42 -8.86 -11.18 -4.52
C GLY A 42 -8.13 -11.59 -5.81
N LYS A 43 -8.74 -11.43 -6.98
CA LYS A 43 -8.19 -11.84 -8.29
C LYS A 43 -7.96 -10.66 -9.22
N LYS A 44 -8.99 -9.80 -9.38
CA LYS A 44 -8.93 -8.62 -10.24
C LYS A 44 -8.68 -7.39 -9.38
N PHE A 45 -7.53 -6.76 -9.56
CA PHE A 45 -7.12 -5.58 -8.81
C PHE A 45 -7.22 -4.35 -9.71
N GLN A 46 -7.77 -3.27 -9.18
CA GLN A 46 -7.87 -1.96 -9.83
C GLN A 46 -7.15 -0.92 -8.99
N MET A 47 -6.56 0.07 -9.64
CA MET A 47 -5.91 1.19 -8.97
C MET A 47 -6.93 2.04 -8.23
N VAL A 48 -6.63 2.39 -6.98
CA VAL A 48 -7.46 3.27 -6.15
C VAL A 48 -6.66 4.45 -5.58
N GLY A 49 -5.34 4.42 -5.65
CA GLY A 49 -4.48 5.50 -5.18
C GLY A 49 -3.08 5.45 -5.77
N LEU A 50 -2.43 6.61 -5.78
CA LEU A 50 -1.03 6.81 -6.17
C LEU A 50 -0.34 7.63 -5.08
N VAL A 51 0.85 7.20 -4.66
CA VAL A 51 1.73 7.95 -3.76
C VAL A 51 3.11 8.02 -4.40
N PHE A 52 3.69 9.21 -4.52
CA PHE A 52 5.06 9.34 -5.03
C PHE A 52 6.08 8.98 -3.95
N GLY A 53 7.19 8.40 -4.36
CA GLY A 53 8.35 8.22 -3.49
C GLY A 53 8.92 9.56 -3.05
N THR A 54 9.79 9.53 -2.04
CA THR A 54 10.48 10.72 -1.53
C THR A 54 11.98 10.46 -1.49
N GLU A 55 12.81 11.49 -1.38
CA GLU A 55 14.27 11.33 -1.25
C GLU A 55 14.73 10.91 0.16
N LYS A 56 13.81 10.52 1.06
CA LYS A 56 14.15 10.11 2.42
C LYS A 56 14.79 8.72 2.42
N THR A 57 15.95 8.61 3.05
CA THR A 57 16.69 7.35 3.22
C THR A 57 16.22 6.53 4.43
N GLU A 58 15.64 7.20 5.42
CA GLU A 58 15.04 6.58 6.59
C GLU A 58 13.71 5.91 6.24
N ALA A 59 13.33 4.90 7.03
CA ALA A 59 12.03 4.27 6.88
C ALA A 59 10.92 5.25 7.27
N ASP A 60 9.83 5.26 6.49
CA ASP A 60 8.75 6.23 6.67
C ASP A 60 7.38 5.55 6.61
N HIS A 61 6.44 6.07 7.40
CA HIS A 61 5.11 5.49 7.59
C HIS A 61 4.08 6.24 6.76
N TYR A 62 3.28 5.49 6.02
CA TYR A 62 2.28 6.01 5.12
C TYR A 62 0.90 5.51 5.48
N GLN A 63 -0.09 6.37 5.22
CA GLN A 63 -1.50 6.06 5.39
C GLN A 63 -2.27 6.42 4.14
N PHE A 64 -3.25 5.59 3.79
CA PHE A 64 -4.20 5.88 2.73
C PHE A 64 -5.61 5.56 3.19
N PHE A 65 -6.50 6.54 3.04
CA PHE A 65 -7.90 6.39 3.41
C PHE A 65 -8.79 6.24 2.18
N GLU A 66 -9.67 5.26 2.21
CA GLU A 66 -10.66 5.02 1.16
C GLU A 66 -12.07 4.93 1.76
N SER A 67 -13.07 5.40 1.04
CA SER A 67 -14.47 5.17 1.40
C SER A 67 -14.81 3.68 1.32
N ILE A 68 -15.58 3.17 2.28
CA ILE A 68 -16.00 1.77 2.29
C ILE A 68 -16.98 1.53 1.13
N GLN A 69 -16.54 0.81 0.09
CA GLN A 69 -17.42 0.37 -1.00
C GLN A 69 -17.94 -1.06 -0.80
N SER A 70 -17.17 -1.90 -0.11
CA SER A 70 -17.53 -3.30 0.19
C SER A 70 -16.83 -3.73 1.47
N ARG A 71 -17.55 -4.44 2.34
CA ARG A 71 -16.98 -5.07 3.55
C ARG A 71 -16.07 -6.27 3.21
N LYS A 72 -16.12 -6.76 1.97
CA LYS A 72 -15.20 -7.77 1.44
C LYS A 72 -14.32 -7.11 0.38
N SER A 73 -13.19 -6.58 0.83
CA SER A 73 -12.20 -5.93 -0.01
C SER A 73 -10.81 -6.48 0.31
N PHE A 74 -9.96 -6.56 -0.70
CA PHE A 74 -8.56 -6.97 -0.62
C PHE A 74 -7.68 -5.86 -1.19
N TYR A 75 -6.50 -5.68 -0.64
CA TYR A 75 -5.60 -4.61 -1.01
C TYR A 75 -4.19 -5.13 -1.23
N ARG A 76 -3.46 -4.46 -2.11
CA ARG A 76 -2.02 -4.61 -2.30
C ARG A 76 -1.42 -3.28 -2.74
N ILE A 77 -0.12 -3.13 -2.51
CA ILE A 77 0.68 -2.03 -3.00
C ILE A 77 1.67 -2.56 -4.02
N ILE A 78 1.81 -1.85 -5.14
CA ILE A 78 2.88 -2.05 -6.11
C ILE A 78 3.89 -0.92 -5.89
N ILE A 79 5.16 -1.25 -5.65
CA ILE A 79 6.24 -0.27 -5.74
C ILE A 79 6.81 -0.33 -7.15
N VAL A 80 6.84 0.81 -7.83
CA VAL A 80 7.67 1.03 -9.01
C VAL A 80 8.88 1.86 -8.56
N ARG A 81 10.08 1.35 -8.83
CA ARG A 81 11.34 2.01 -8.46
C ARG A 81 11.85 2.91 -9.56
N LYS A 82 12.76 3.81 -9.23
CA LYS A 82 13.38 4.76 -10.18
C LYS A 82 14.16 4.05 -11.29
N ASP A 83 14.64 2.82 -11.05
CA ASP A 83 15.29 1.96 -12.04
C ASP A 83 14.30 1.18 -12.94
N GLY A 84 12.99 1.38 -12.73
CA GLY A 84 11.92 0.71 -13.46
C GLY A 84 11.54 -0.68 -12.91
N SER A 85 12.28 -1.21 -11.92
CA SER A 85 11.94 -2.49 -11.30
C SER A 85 10.67 -2.37 -10.44
N VAL A 86 9.98 -3.51 -10.29
CA VAL A 86 8.67 -3.57 -9.62
C VAL A 86 8.69 -4.58 -8.48
N ALA A 87 8.05 -4.25 -7.37
CA ALA A 87 7.79 -5.18 -6.27
C ALA A 87 6.36 -5.03 -5.76
N TYR A 88 5.88 -6.06 -5.06
CA TYR A 88 4.52 -6.13 -4.52
C TYR A 88 4.57 -6.32 -3.01
N SER A 89 3.64 -5.68 -2.31
CA SER A 89 3.30 -6.08 -0.94
C SER A 89 2.59 -7.44 -0.93
N PRO A 90 2.49 -8.10 0.24
CA PRO A 90 1.45 -9.10 0.46
C PRO A 90 0.06 -8.54 0.17
N VAL A 91 -0.88 -9.41 -0.16
CA VAL A 91 -2.30 -9.06 -0.25
C VAL A 91 -2.91 -9.11 1.15
N VAL A 92 -3.53 -8.02 1.58
CA VAL A 92 -4.26 -7.95 2.85
C VAL A 92 -5.76 -7.91 2.60
N LYS A 93 -6.53 -8.52 3.47
CA LYS A 93 -7.99 -8.44 3.46
C LYS A 93 -8.43 -7.36 4.44
N LEU A 94 -9.47 -6.61 4.09
CA LEU A 94 -10.11 -5.67 5.00
C LEU A 94 -10.52 -6.39 6.29
N ASN A 95 -9.90 -6.02 7.40
CA ASN A 95 -10.29 -6.51 8.70
C ASN A 95 -11.53 -5.73 9.18
N ASN A 96 -12.63 -6.45 9.37
CA ASN A 96 -13.90 -5.88 9.86
C ASN A 96 -14.05 -6.01 11.38
N SER A 97 -12.98 -6.39 12.10
CA SER A 97 -12.97 -6.39 13.57
C SER A 97 -12.96 -4.95 14.10
N GLY A 98 -14.11 -4.29 14.04
CA GLY A 98 -14.49 -3.33 15.05
C GLY A 98 -15.00 -4.13 16.24
N ASN A 99 -14.23 -4.13 17.32
CA ASN A 99 -14.70 -4.52 18.65
C ASN A 99 -14.58 -3.28 19.52
#